data_AF-A0A7J7PBJ8-F1
#
_entry.id   AF-A0A7J7PBJ8-F1
#
_cell.length_a   1.000
_cell.length_b   1.000
_cell.length_c   1.000
_cell.angle_alpha   90.00
_cell.angle_beta   90.00
_cell.angle_gamma   90.00
#
_symmetry.space_group_name_H-M   'P 1'
#
loop_
_entity.id
_entity.type
_entity.pdbx_description
1 polymer ?
#
loop_
_entity_poly.entity_id
_entity_poly.type
_entity_poly.pdbx_seq_one_letter_code
_entity_poly.pdbx_strand_id
1 'polypeptide(L)'
;MPCGKPVWNGNMRGVDLSVIYGFIQAYIITPKNIDKPFLPIRDKNGTLLFPKGKFAGVYLSDELRYAQKLGYKIFPLKGYSFEKKLTPFKNFIFEVYESRLKAQKSSDDTMSYGYKMLMNSLYGRFGINPESNITEICKRDKYDEITQSEKIIMGNKLSDDY
;
A
#
# COMPACT_ATOMS: atom_id res chain seq x y z
N MET A 1 -9.54 9.43 -3.87
CA MET A 1 -8.92 8.09 -3.87
C MET A 1 -8.91 7.59 -5.31
N PRO A 2 -7.86 6.87 -5.74
CA PRO A 2 -7.82 6.23 -7.05
C PRO A 2 -8.94 5.19 -7.15
N CYS A 3 -9.69 5.22 -8.26
CA CYS A 3 -10.74 4.25 -8.56
C CYS A 3 -10.81 3.98 -10.07
N GLY A 4 -11.68 3.05 -10.45
CA GLY A 4 -11.90 2.69 -11.85
C GLY A 4 -10.76 1.84 -12.43
N LYS A 5 -10.76 1.71 -13.75
CA LYS A 5 -9.72 0.97 -14.48
C LYS A 5 -8.49 1.87 -14.65
N PRO A 6 -7.28 1.41 -14.30
CA PRO A 6 -6.06 2.20 -14.48
C PRO A 6 -5.74 2.40 -15.97
N VAL A 7 -5.22 3.58 -16.31
CA VAL A 7 -4.68 3.89 -17.64
C VAL A 7 -3.17 4.00 -17.57
N TRP A 8 -2.46 3.16 -18.33
CA TRP A 8 -1.00 3.20 -18.41
C TRP A 8 -0.52 4.35 -19.28
N ASN A 9 0.50 5.07 -18.80
CA ASN A 9 1.21 6.10 -19.55
C ASN A 9 2.70 5.82 -19.54
N GLY A 10 3.24 5.44 -20.70
CA GLY A 10 4.65 5.04 -20.84
C GLY A 10 5.65 6.20 -20.91
N ASN A 11 5.19 7.43 -21.16
CA ASN A 11 6.02 8.62 -21.22
C ASN A 11 5.27 9.81 -20.63
N MET A 12 5.77 10.32 -19.51
CA MET A 12 5.22 11.48 -18.81
C MET A 12 6.21 12.66 -18.74
N ARG A 13 7.27 12.65 -19.56
CA ARG A 13 8.25 13.73 -19.58
C ARG A 13 7.56 15.04 -20.00
N GLY A 14 7.74 16.09 -19.20
CA GLY A 14 7.16 17.40 -19.45
C GLY A 14 5.67 17.52 -19.11
N VAL A 15 5.01 16.45 -18.67
CA VAL A 15 3.63 16.51 -18.19
C VAL A 15 3.61 17.15 -16.80
N ASP A 16 2.73 18.13 -16.62
CA ASP A 16 2.51 18.76 -15.32
C ASP A 16 1.87 17.78 -14.33
N LEU A 17 2.41 17.70 -13.12
CA LEU A 17 1.85 16.91 -12.02
C LEU A 17 0.46 17.39 -11.58
N SER A 18 0.06 18.63 -11.91
CA SER A 18 -1.26 19.18 -11.60
C SER A 18 -2.40 18.43 -12.30
N VAL A 19 -2.15 17.89 -13.50
CA VAL A 19 -3.15 17.20 -14.33
C VAL A 19 -3.13 15.68 -14.16
N ILE A 20 -2.14 15.15 -13.44
CA ILE A 20 -1.99 13.71 -13.23
C ILE A 20 -2.62 13.29 -11.90
N TYR A 21 -3.46 12.24 -11.93
CA TYR A 21 -3.92 11.57 -10.72
C TYR A 21 -3.64 10.08 -10.79
N GLY A 22 -2.71 9.59 -9.97
CA GLY A 22 -2.36 8.17 -9.92
C GLY A 22 -0.98 7.88 -9.34
N PHE A 23 -0.44 6.69 -9.63
CA PHE A 23 0.86 6.23 -9.12
C PHE A 23 1.93 6.40 -10.19
N ILE A 24 2.91 7.26 -9.90
CA ILE A 24 3.84 7.80 -10.88
C ILE A 24 5.26 7.47 -10.48
N GLN A 25 5.99 6.83 -11.40
CA GLN A 25 7.43 6.73 -11.29
C GLN A 25 8.04 8.09 -11.67
N ALA A 26 8.82 8.66 -10.75
CA ALA A 26 9.48 9.94 -10.96
C ALA A 26 10.95 9.87 -10.56
N TYR A 27 11.77 10.66 -11.26
CA TYR A 27 13.10 11.01 -10.79
C TYR A 27 13.01 12.26 -9.92
N ILE A 28 13.70 12.23 -8.78
CA ILE A 28 13.52 13.19 -7.68
C ILE A 28 14.87 13.76 -7.29
N ILE A 29 14.88 15.07 -7.04
CA ILE A 29 16.02 15.79 -6.45
C ILE A 29 15.53 16.52 -5.21
N THR A 30 16.09 16.19 -4.05
CA THR A 30 15.73 16.86 -2.80
C THR A 30 16.29 18.28 -2.73
N PRO A 31 15.66 19.21 -1.98
CA PRO A 31 16.28 20.48 -1.65
C PRO A 31 17.56 20.25 -0.82
N LYS A 32 18.53 21.16 -0.91
CA LYS A 32 19.79 21.07 -0.16
C LYS A 32 19.59 21.19 1.35
N ASN A 33 18.64 22.04 1.77
CA ASN A 33 18.44 22.42 3.18
C ASN A 33 17.28 21.65 3.84
N ILE A 34 16.95 20.45 3.34
CA ILE A 34 15.87 19.66 3.93
C ILE A 34 16.39 18.86 5.13
N ASP A 35 15.84 19.14 6.31
CA ASP A 35 16.23 18.44 7.54
C ASP A 35 15.57 17.06 7.63
N LYS A 36 14.28 17.00 7.31
CA LYS A 36 13.45 15.79 7.37
C LYS A 36 12.94 15.44 5.96
N PRO A 37 13.62 14.53 5.23
CA PRO A 37 13.15 14.12 3.91
C PRO A 37 11.77 13.43 4.01
N PHE A 38 10.95 13.61 2.99
CA PHE A 38 9.53 13.28 2.98
C PHE A 38 9.23 12.02 2.16
N LEU A 39 9.89 11.85 1.01
CA LEU A 39 9.63 10.73 0.12
C LEU A 39 10.50 9.52 0.50
N PRO A 40 9.91 8.40 0.91
CA PRO A 40 10.68 7.22 1.27
C PRO A 40 11.05 6.37 0.05
N ILE A 41 12.11 5.57 0.17
CA ILE A 41 12.41 4.43 -0.70
C ILE A 41 12.54 3.17 0.15
N ARG A 42 12.33 2.00 -0.45
CA ARG A 42 12.76 0.74 0.14
C ARG A 42 14.07 0.33 -0.51
N ASP A 43 15.05 -0.05 0.30
CA ASP A 43 16.29 -0.62 -0.20
C ASP A 43 16.09 -2.09 -0.63
N LYS A 44 17.19 -2.74 -1.04
CA LYS A 44 17.16 -4.15 -1.49
C LYS A 44 16.75 -5.12 -0.38
N ASN A 45 16.90 -4.72 0.89
CA ASN A 45 16.56 -5.53 2.05
C ASN A 45 15.15 -5.23 2.57
N GLY A 46 14.42 -4.31 1.93
CA GLY A 46 13.08 -3.88 2.34
C GLY A 46 13.07 -2.80 3.43
N THR A 47 14.23 -2.32 3.87
CA THR A 47 14.36 -1.26 4.86
C THR A 47 13.83 0.05 4.29
N LEU A 48 12.96 0.73 5.06
CA LEU A 48 12.39 2.02 4.69
C LEU A 48 13.40 3.14 4.98
N LEU A 49 13.82 3.85 3.94
CA LEU A 49 14.80 4.93 4.01
C LEU A 49 14.20 6.24 3.50
N PHE A 50 14.65 7.37 4.05
CA PHE A 50 14.27 8.71 3.62
C PHE A 50 15.50 9.46 3.09
N PRO A 51 15.92 9.19 1.83
CA PRO A 51 17.20 9.65 1.30
C PRO A 51 17.20 11.14 0.98
N LYS A 52 18.38 11.76 1.04
CA LYS A 52 18.68 13.06 0.44
C LYS A 52 19.39 12.87 -0.90
N GLY A 53 19.34 13.88 -1.76
CA GLY A 53 20.02 13.88 -3.06
C GLY A 53 19.10 13.45 -4.19
N LYS A 54 19.55 12.48 -5.00
CA LYS A 54 18.93 12.09 -6.26
C LYS A 54 18.49 10.63 -6.20
N PHE A 55 17.25 10.35 -6.52
CA PHE A 55 16.72 8.98 -6.56
C PHE A 55 15.50 8.88 -7.46
N ALA A 56 15.05 7.66 -7.72
CA ALA A 56 13.80 7.39 -8.41
C ALA A 56 12.91 6.50 -7.55
N GLY A 57 11.59 6.72 -7.64
CA GLY A 57 10.61 5.93 -6.91
C GLY A 57 9.22 6.09 -7.49
N VAL A 58 8.28 5.27 -7.02
CA VAL A 58 6.87 5.31 -7.42
C VAL A 58 6.06 5.86 -6.25
N TYR A 59 5.30 6.93 -6.51
CA TYR A 59 4.53 7.63 -5.49
C TYR A 59 3.15 8.01 -6.01
N LEU A 60 2.21 8.22 -5.10
CA LEU A 60 0.94 8.84 -5.45
C LEU A 60 1.19 10.30 -5.88
N SER A 61 0.51 10.73 -6.93
CA SER A 61 0.58 12.10 -7.45
C SER A 61 0.37 13.19 -6.39
N ASP A 62 -0.46 12.95 -5.36
CA ASP A 62 -0.64 13.87 -4.22
C ASP A 62 0.63 13.99 -3.36
N GLU A 63 1.36 12.89 -3.14
CA GLU A 63 2.65 12.90 -2.42
C GLU A 63 3.69 13.68 -3.22
N LEU A 64 3.73 13.50 -4.54
CA LEU A 64 4.62 14.26 -5.42
C LEU A 64 4.28 15.75 -5.41
N ARG A 65 3.01 16.14 -5.52
CA ARG A 65 2.59 17.54 -5.43
C ARG A 65 2.96 18.15 -4.09
N TYR A 66 2.80 17.42 -2.99
CA TYR A 66 3.22 17.89 -1.68
C TYR A 66 4.74 18.04 -1.59
N ALA A 67 5.51 17.07 -2.11
CA ALA A 67 6.96 17.17 -2.18
C ALA A 67 7.43 18.38 -3.00
N GLN A 68 6.76 18.74 -4.11
CA GLN A 68 7.07 19.98 -4.85
C GLN A 68 6.91 21.22 -3.96
N LYS A 69 5.86 21.29 -3.13
CA LYS A 69 5.66 22.39 -2.16
C LYS A 69 6.78 22.44 -1.11
N LEU A 70 7.41 21.31 -0.80
CA LEU A 70 8.58 21.22 0.07
C LEU A 70 9.91 21.54 -0.64
N GLY A 71 9.87 21.93 -1.92
CA GLY A 71 11.05 22.32 -2.70
C GLY A 71 11.75 21.18 -3.45
N TYR A 72 11.12 20.00 -3.54
CA TYR A 72 11.66 18.91 -4.35
C TYR A 72 11.53 19.24 -5.84
N LYS A 73 12.56 18.90 -6.62
CA LYS A 73 12.42 18.84 -8.08
C LYS A 73 11.98 17.45 -8.47
N ILE A 74 10.88 17.37 -9.21
CA ILE A 74 10.23 16.11 -9.59
C ILE A 74 10.12 16.05 -11.11
N PHE A 75 10.56 14.94 -11.67
CA PHE A 75 10.56 14.67 -13.10
C PHE A 75 9.76 13.39 -13.34
N PRO A 76 8.46 13.48 -13.69
CA PRO A 76 7.63 12.32 -14.01
C PRO A 76 8.22 11.53 -15.19
N LEU A 77 8.22 10.20 -15.07
CA LEU A 77 8.78 9.30 -16.09
C LEU A 77 7.67 8.50 -16.78
N LYS A 78 6.91 7.74 -16.00
CA LYS A 78 5.83 6.85 -16.44
C LYS A 78 4.93 6.49 -15.25
N GLY A 79 3.74 5.97 -15.49
CA GLY A 79 2.87 5.56 -14.40
C GLY A 79 1.45 5.22 -14.82
N TYR A 80 0.63 4.93 -13.83
CA TYR A 80 -0.80 4.66 -13.99
C TYR A 80 -1.62 5.85 -13.53
N SER A 81 -2.54 6.30 -14.38
CA SER A 81 -3.55 7.30 -14.05
C SER A 81 -4.87 6.62 -13.68
N PHE A 82 -5.62 7.24 -12.78
CA PHE A 82 -6.87 6.74 -12.24
C PHE A 82 -7.94 7.83 -12.23
N GLU A 83 -9.19 7.41 -12.19
CA GLU A 83 -10.28 8.31 -11.81
C GLU A 83 -10.16 8.68 -10.33
N LYS A 84 -10.54 9.91 -9.99
CA LYS A 84 -10.55 10.40 -8.61
C LYS A 84 -11.96 10.35 -8.07
N LYS A 85 -12.23 9.45 -7.13
CA LYS A 85 -13.47 9.48 -6.33
C LYS A 85 -13.26 10.21 -5.01
N LEU A 86 -14.11 11.18 -4.75
CA LEU A 86 -14.15 11.89 -3.48
C LEU A 86 -14.86 11.01 -2.43
N THR A 87 -14.19 10.77 -1.31
CA THR A 87 -14.75 10.09 -0.12
C THR A 87 -15.59 8.84 -0.42
N PRO A 88 -15.05 7.81 -1.12
CA PRO A 88 -15.82 6.63 -1.53
C PRO A 88 -16.42 5.83 -0.37
N PHE A 89 -15.87 5.99 0.85
CA PHE A 89 -16.27 5.26 2.05
C PHE A 89 -16.96 6.14 3.10
N LYS A 90 -17.41 7.36 2.72
CA LYS A 90 -17.96 8.34 3.69
C LYS A 90 -19.08 7.76 4.54
N ASN A 91 -20.09 7.18 3.90
CA ASN A 91 -21.27 6.68 4.59
C ASN A 91 -20.90 5.51 5.51
N PHE A 92 -20.14 4.54 5.01
CA PHE A 92 -19.65 3.42 5.80
C PHE A 92 -18.89 3.88 7.06
N ILE A 93 -17.92 4.78 6.90
CA ILE A 93 -17.14 5.28 8.05
C ILE A 93 -18.02 6.04 9.03
N PHE A 94 -18.94 6.87 8.53
CA PHE A 94 -19.86 7.63 9.38
C PHE A 94 -20.77 6.71 10.20
N GLU A 95 -21.40 5.72 9.58
CA GLU A 95 -22.31 4.77 10.25
C GLU A 95 -21.60 3.92 11.32
N VAL A 96 -20.40 3.41 11.00
CA VAL A 96 -19.60 2.61 11.95
C VAL A 96 -19.08 3.49 13.09
N TYR A 97 -18.69 4.73 12.80
CA TYR A 97 -18.24 5.68 13.81
C TYR A 97 -19.36 6.07 14.78
N GLU A 98 -20.56 6.36 14.29
CA GLU A 98 -21.73 6.64 15.13
C GLU A 98 -22.09 5.45 16.02
N SER A 99 -22.01 4.23 15.47
CA SER A 99 -22.24 3.00 16.24
C SER A 99 -21.19 2.83 17.35
N ARG A 100 -19.94 3.17 17.06
CA ARG A 100 -18.86 3.21 18.06
C ARG A 100 -19.13 4.22 19.17
N LEU A 101 -19.57 5.43 18.84
CA LEU A 101 -19.88 6.46 19.84
C LEU A 101 -21.01 6.02 20.78
N LYS A 102 -22.02 5.32 20.25
CA LYS A 102 -23.10 4.75 21.07
C LYS A 102 -22.58 3.70 22.03
N ALA A 103 -21.75 2.76 21.56
CA ALA A 103 -21.12 1.74 22.40
C ALA A 103 -20.25 2.36 23.51
N GLN A 104 -19.50 3.42 23.21
CA GLN A 104 -18.72 4.14 24.22
C GLN A 104 -19.62 4.79 25.28
N LYS A 105 -20.75 5.38 24.88
CA LYS A 105 -21.73 5.98 25.82
C LYS A 105 -22.38 4.95 26.72
N SER A 106 -22.60 3.73 26.23
CA SER A 106 -23.14 2.62 27.02
C SER A 106 -22.07 1.83 27.79
N SER A 107 -20.81 2.27 27.79
CA SER A 107 -19.67 1.55 28.39
C SER A 107 -19.49 0.12 27.86
N ASP A 108 -19.87 -0.12 26.59
CA ASP A 108 -19.64 -1.38 25.90
C ASP A 108 -18.30 -1.32 25.16
N ASP A 109 -17.23 -1.61 25.92
CA ASP A 109 -15.86 -1.57 25.41
C ASP A 109 -15.61 -2.62 24.31
N THR A 110 -16.29 -3.76 24.38
CA THR A 110 -16.18 -4.85 23.40
C THR A 110 -16.68 -4.38 22.04
N MET A 111 -17.87 -3.81 21.98
CA MET A 111 -18.44 -3.29 20.73
C MET A 111 -17.67 -2.08 20.23
N SER A 112 -17.26 -1.17 21.13
CA SER A 112 -16.43 -0.02 20.77
C SER A 112 -15.11 -0.44 20.09
N TYR A 113 -14.47 -1.48 20.62
CA TYR A 113 -13.28 -2.07 20.03
C TYR A 113 -13.57 -2.73 18.67
N GLY A 114 -14.66 -3.51 18.58
CA GLY A 114 -15.11 -4.14 17.33
C GLY A 114 -15.32 -3.11 16.20
N TYR A 115 -16.01 -2.00 16.47
CA TYR A 115 -16.19 -0.93 15.49
C TYR A 115 -14.89 -0.23 15.12
N LYS A 116 -13.98 -0.02 16.07
CA LYS A 116 -12.63 0.49 15.77
C LYS A 116 -11.87 -0.44 14.81
N MET A 117 -11.92 -1.75 15.06
CA MET A 117 -11.30 -2.75 14.20
C MET A 117 -11.92 -2.76 12.81
N LEU A 118 -13.24 -2.67 12.67
CA LEU A 118 -13.92 -2.60 11.38
C LEU A 118 -13.46 -1.39 10.55
N MET A 119 -13.38 -0.21 11.16
CA MET A 119 -12.88 1.00 10.48
C MET A 119 -11.42 0.84 10.03
N ASN A 120 -10.55 0.31 10.90
CA ASN A 120 -9.14 0.10 10.58
C ASN A 120 -8.91 -1.00 9.55
N SER A 121 -9.75 -2.04 9.54
CA SER A 121 -9.63 -3.18 8.63
C SER A 121 -10.04 -2.81 7.20
N LEU A 122 -10.86 -1.78 7.02
CA LEU A 122 -11.35 -1.36 5.71
C LEU A 122 -10.19 -1.04 4.76
N TYR A 123 -9.27 -0.15 5.13
CA TYR A 123 -8.15 0.20 4.25
C TYR A 123 -7.18 -0.98 4.12
N GLY A 124 -7.01 -1.78 5.18
CA GLY A 124 -6.19 -2.99 5.17
C GLY A 124 -6.65 -3.97 4.09
N ARG A 125 -7.98 -4.13 3.91
CA ARG A 125 -8.56 -5.01 2.89
C ARG A 125 -8.15 -4.64 1.47
N PHE A 126 -8.01 -3.35 1.16
CA PHE A 126 -7.57 -2.88 -0.16
C PHE A 126 -6.05 -2.96 -0.36
N GLY A 127 -5.28 -3.19 0.70
CA GLY A 127 -3.82 -3.33 0.67
C GLY A 127 -3.33 -4.77 0.89
N ILE A 128 -4.21 -5.77 0.84
CA ILE A 128 -3.83 -7.17 0.99
C ILE A 128 -2.94 -7.59 -0.17
N ASN A 129 -1.85 -8.30 0.13
CA ASN A 129 -1.01 -8.93 -0.88
C ASN A 129 -1.83 -10.00 -1.62
N PRO A 130 -2.00 -9.92 -2.96
CA PRO A 130 -2.71 -10.95 -3.72
C PRO A 130 -2.04 -12.32 -3.61
N GLU A 131 -0.72 -12.36 -3.40
CA GLU A 131 0.00 -13.59 -3.08
C GLU A 131 -0.18 -13.90 -1.60
N SER A 132 -0.82 -15.03 -1.31
CA SER A 132 -1.02 -15.55 0.03
C SER A 132 -0.37 -16.91 0.16
N ASN A 133 0.38 -17.11 1.24
CA ASN A 133 0.96 -18.40 1.52
C ASN A 133 -0.13 -19.36 2.00
N ILE A 134 -0.14 -20.56 1.44
CA ILE A 134 -0.99 -21.65 1.91
C ILE A 134 -0.10 -22.58 2.73
N THR A 135 -0.54 -22.88 3.95
CA THR A 135 0.08 -23.90 4.78
C THR A 135 -0.77 -25.16 4.69
N GLU A 136 -0.19 -26.24 4.19
CA GLU A 136 -0.86 -27.53 4.10
C GLU A 136 -0.14 -28.58 4.95
N ILE A 137 -0.92 -29.33 5.74
CA ILE A 137 -0.45 -30.54 6.40
C ILE A 137 -0.86 -31.71 5.50
N CYS A 138 0.13 -32.39 4.92
CA CYS A 138 -0.08 -33.46 3.97
C CYS A 138 0.84 -34.66 4.26
N LYS A 139 0.51 -35.82 3.66
CA LYS A 139 1.37 -37.00 3.67
C LYS A 139 2.57 -36.81 2.75
N ARG A 140 3.60 -37.65 2.91
CA ARG A 140 4.84 -37.56 2.14
C ARG A 140 4.64 -37.58 0.63
N ASP A 141 3.79 -38.46 0.13
CA ASP A 141 3.54 -38.59 -1.33
C ASP A 141 3.04 -37.26 -1.92
N LYS A 142 2.06 -36.63 -1.25
CA LYS A 142 1.52 -35.33 -1.67
C LYS A 142 2.53 -34.20 -1.51
N TYR A 143 3.38 -34.23 -0.48
CA TYR A 143 4.49 -33.29 -0.36
C TYR A 143 5.43 -33.39 -1.56
N ASP A 144 5.79 -34.61 -1.97
CA ASP A 144 6.67 -34.83 -3.11
C ASP A 144 6.03 -34.35 -4.43
N GLU A 145 4.72 -34.52 -4.62
CA GLU A 145 3.96 -33.94 -5.75
C GLU A 145 3.98 -32.40 -5.74
N ILE A 146 3.76 -31.76 -4.58
CA ILE A 146 3.75 -30.30 -4.45
C ILE A 146 5.16 -29.72 -4.71
N THR A 147 6.21 -30.37 -4.20
CA THR A 147 7.60 -29.90 -4.42
C THR A 147 8.02 -29.88 -5.89
N GLN A 148 7.39 -30.71 -6.72
CA GLN A 148 7.68 -30.79 -8.16
C GLN A 148 6.88 -29.77 -8.99
N SER A 149 5.71 -29.37 -8.51
CA SER A 149 4.74 -28.55 -9.27
C SER A 149 4.70 -27.10 -8.83
N GLU A 150 5.09 -26.80 -7.58
CA GLU A 150 4.92 -25.48 -6.98
C GLU A 150 6.17 -25.00 -6.25
N LYS A 151 6.28 -23.67 -6.12
CA LYS A 151 7.36 -23.04 -5.37
C LYS A 151 7.07 -23.09 -3.88
N ILE A 152 7.76 -23.97 -3.17
CA ILE A 152 7.67 -24.08 -1.71
C ILE A 152 8.57 -23.04 -1.03
N ILE A 153 8.02 -22.33 -0.04
CA ILE A 153 8.78 -21.40 0.81
C ILE A 153 9.49 -22.17 1.92
N MET A 154 8.80 -23.10 2.57
CA MET A 154 9.30 -23.90 3.69
C MET A 154 8.55 -25.23 3.78
N GLY A 155 9.24 -26.31 4.11
CA GLY A 155 8.64 -27.61 4.41
C GLY A 155 9.27 -28.22 5.66
N ASN A 156 8.46 -28.65 6.62
CA ASN A 156 8.91 -29.27 7.87
C ASN A 156 8.33 -30.68 7.98
N LYS A 157 9.19 -31.67 8.26
CA LYS A 157 8.72 -33.01 8.63
C LYS A 157 8.18 -32.96 10.06
N LEU A 158 6.92 -33.35 10.26
CA LEU A 158 6.27 -33.29 11.57
C LEU A 158 6.41 -34.57 12.38
N SER A 159 6.49 -35.74 11.72
CA SER A 159 6.68 -37.04 12.36
C SER A 159 7.32 -38.04 11.38
N ASP A 160 8.01 -39.05 11.92
CA ASP A 160 8.49 -40.22 11.18
C ASP A 160 7.45 -41.35 11.10
N ASP A 161 6.38 -41.27 11.90
CA ASP A 161 5.43 -42.36 12.14
C ASP A 161 4.20 -42.37 11.22
N TYR A 162 4.03 -41.38 10.33
CA TYR A 162 2.84 -41.22 9.47
C TYR A 162 3.13 -40.67 8.07
#